data_AF-A0A0A7KCZ4-F1
#
_entry.id   AF-A0A0A7KCZ4-F1
#
_cell.length_a   1.000
_cell.length_b   1.000
_cell.length_c   1.000
_cell.angle_alpha   90.00
_cell.angle_beta   90.00
_cell.angle_gamma   90.00
#
_symmetry.space_group_name_H-M   'P 1'
#
loop_
_entity.id
_entity.type
_entity.pdbx_description
1 polymer ?
#
loop_
_entity_poly.entity_id
_entity_poly.type
_entity_poly.pdbx_seq_one_letter_code
_entity_poly.pdbx_strand_id
1 'polypeptide(L)'
;MAASFLLAAQPPPELAARIQTFRAAHHLKDAAAVPHVTVKARSGLPPELDWQETLRGVVARHAPLPLSIGGPRLFGNGTALYLMVSSPEAVRLHLALLEALKPARFFGYEGPGLTLHLSLALKRRDVDLPGVLTAARTEFADLERAPLTFTARSITVMRKPGPGGFYAPLEDWPLLG
;
A
#
# COMPACT_ATOMS: atom_id res chain seq x y z
N MET A 1 -18.65 -13.74 -7.94
CA MET A 1 -17.42 -12.92 -8.05
C MET A 1 -16.63 -13.09 -6.77
N ALA A 2 -15.34 -13.41 -6.85
CA ALA A 2 -14.55 -13.78 -5.67
C ALA A 2 -13.89 -12.57 -5.00
N ALA A 3 -13.62 -12.70 -3.70
CA ALA A 3 -12.85 -11.72 -2.94
C ALA A 3 -11.42 -11.60 -3.47
N SER A 4 -10.74 -10.50 -3.15
CA SER A 4 -9.31 -10.31 -3.42
C SER A 4 -8.60 -9.88 -2.14
N PHE A 5 -7.35 -10.29 -2.01
CA PHE A 5 -6.52 -10.00 -0.84
C PHE A 5 -5.27 -9.23 -1.24
N LEU A 6 -4.67 -8.50 -0.32
CA LEU A 6 -3.31 -7.97 -0.43
C LEU A 6 -2.70 -7.90 0.96
N LEU A 7 -1.38 -7.79 1.04
CA LEU A 7 -0.68 -7.53 2.30
C LEU A 7 -0.11 -6.12 2.29
N ALA A 8 -0.28 -5.40 3.39
CA ALA A 8 0.13 -4.01 3.48
C ALA A 8 0.67 -3.62 4.86
N ALA A 9 1.59 -2.66 4.90
CA ALA A 9 1.89 -1.92 6.11
C ALA A 9 0.92 -0.73 6.24
N GLN A 10 0.45 -0.46 7.45
CA GLN A 10 -0.39 0.72 7.73
C GLN A 10 0.49 1.92 8.11
N PRO A 11 0.18 3.13 7.61
CA PRO A 11 0.82 4.35 8.08
C PRO A 11 0.40 4.67 9.53
N PRO A 12 1.12 5.58 10.23
CA PRO A 12 0.66 6.11 11.50
C PRO A 12 -0.76 6.68 11.42
N PRO A 13 -1.59 6.55 12.48
CA PRO A 13 -2.98 7.01 12.47
C PRO A 13 -3.15 8.48 12.06
N GLU A 14 -2.23 9.34 12.47
CA GLU A 14 -2.26 10.78 12.17
C GLU A 14 -2.09 11.03 10.66
N LEU A 15 -1.13 10.33 10.02
CA LEU A 15 -0.94 10.41 8.57
C LEU A 15 -2.16 9.80 7.85
N ALA A 16 -2.70 8.68 8.32
CA ALA A 16 -3.89 8.07 7.75
C ALA A 16 -5.09 9.02 7.76
N ALA A 17 -5.35 9.67 8.90
CA ALA A 17 -6.43 10.64 9.05
C ALA A 17 -6.24 11.87 8.15
N ARG A 18 -5.00 12.36 8.04
CA ARG A 18 -4.66 13.47 7.14
C ARG A 18 -4.94 13.13 5.68
N ILE A 19 -4.56 11.94 5.23
CA ILE A 19 -4.86 11.46 3.87
C ILE A 19 -6.35 11.34 3.63
N GLN A 20 -7.12 10.83 4.60
CA GLN A 20 -8.57 10.75 4.47
C GLN A 20 -9.22 12.13 4.39
N THR A 21 -8.76 13.09 5.18
CA THR A 21 -9.22 14.49 5.14
C THR A 21 -8.95 15.11 3.77
N PHE A 22 -7.73 14.96 3.25
CA PHE A 22 -7.37 15.40 1.91
C PHE A 22 -8.28 14.77 0.84
N ARG A 23 -8.51 13.45 0.90
CA ARG A 23 -9.39 12.75 -0.04
C ARG A 23 -10.83 13.25 0.01
N ALA A 24 -11.36 13.51 1.21
CA ALA A 24 -12.70 14.04 1.38
C ALA A 24 -12.85 15.44 0.79
N ALA A 25 -11.89 16.34 1.06
CA ALA A 25 -11.88 17.71 0.55
C ALA A 25 -11.84 17.79 -0.99
N HIS A 26 -11.28 16.78 -1.65
CA HIS A 26 -11.19 16.69 -3.11
C HIS A 26 -12.18 15.69 -3.74
N HIS A 27 -13.19 15.22 -2.99
CA HIS A 27 -14.20 14.27 -3.44
C HIS A 27 -13.63 12.97 -4.05
N LEU A 28 -12.50 12.50 -3.54
CA LEU A 28 -11.79 11.31 -4.03
C LEU A 28 -12.40 10.04 -3.42
N LYS A 29 -13.37 9.45 -4.13
CA LYS A 29 -14.19 8.32 -3.64
C LYS A 29 -13.47 6.96 -3.60
N ASP A 30 -12.42 6.77 -4.41
CA ASP A 30 -11.97 5.42 -4.83
C ASP A 30 -10.51 5.07 -4.58
N ALA A 31 -9.72 5.98 -4.02
CA ALA A 31 -8.35 5.66 -3.69
C ALA A 31 -8.35 4.82 -2.42
N ALA A 32 -8.48 3.49 -2.54
CA ALA A 32 -8.28 2.47 -1.50
C ALA A 32 -8.72 2.94 -0.09
N ALA A 33 -9.99 2.69 0.27
CA ALA A 33 -10.68 3.34 1.39
C ALA A 33 -9.91 3.42 2.71
N VAL A 34 -8.97 2.50 2.96
CA VAL A 34 -8.00 2.61 4.06
C VAL A 34 -6.61 2.95 3.51
N PRO A 35 -5.97 4.07 3.93
CA PRO A 35 -4.57 4.38 3.63
C PRO A 35 -3.63 3.22 4.00
N HIS A 36 -2.82 2.77 3.05
CA HIS A 36 -1.90 1.65 3.27
C HIS A 36 -0.75 1.66 2.26
N VAL A 37 0.34 0.97 2.59
CA VAL A 37 1.48 0.70 1.71
C VAL A 37 1.46 -0.77 1.34
N THR A 38 1.14 -1.10 0.09
CA THR A 38 1.10 -2.50 -0.36
C THR A 38 2.52 -3.10 -0.37
N VAL A 39 2.70 -4.22 0.34
CA VAL A 39 3.94 -5.02 0.31
C VAL A 39 3.77 -6.30 -0.50
N LYS A 40 2.53 -6.77 -0.72
CA LYS A 40 2.22 -7.87 -1.64
C LYS A 40 0.87 -7.64 -2.29
N ALA A 41 0.82 -7.61 -3.62
CA ALA A 41 -0.43 -7.43 -4.34
C ALA A 41 -1.23 -8.73 -4.43
N ARG A 42 -2.47 -8.66 -4.94
CA ARG A 42 -3.43 -9.78 -5.00
C ARG A 42 -3.03 -11.01 -5.82
N SER A 43 -2.03 -10.89 -6.68
CA SER A 43 -1.50 -11.98 -7.49
C SER A 43 -1.04 -13.13 -6.59
N GLY A 44 -1.42 -14.36 -6.91
CA GLY A 44 -1.03 -15.52 -6.12
C GLY A 44 -1.64 -15.59 -4.71
N LEU A 45 -2.62 -14.73 -4.39
CA LEU A 45 -3.39 -14.78 -3.14
C LEU A 45 -4.84 -15.21 -3.44
N PRO A 46 -5.07 -16.49 -3.76
CA PRO A 46 -6.39 -16.98 -4.14
C PRO A 46 -7.38 -16.93 -2.94
N PRO A 47 -8.70 -16.88 -3.20
CA PRO A 47 -9.73 -16.79 -2.16
C PRO A 47 -9.77 -17.94 -1.15
N GLU A 48 -9.15 -19.08 -1.47
CA GLU A 48 -9.12 -20.32 -0.70
C GLU A 48 -8.20 -20.26 0.54
N LEU A 49 -7.39 -19.19 0.69
CA LEU A 49 -6.58 -18.85 1.88
C LEU A 49 -5.46 -19.83 2.26
N ASP A 50 -5.21 -20.85 1.44
CA ASP A 50 -4.14 -21.85 1.52
C ASP A 50 -2.71 -21.26 1.53
N TRP A 51 -2.57 -19.98 1.18
CA TRP A 51 -1.32 -19.21 1.27
C TRP A 51 -1.08 -18.57 2.65
N GLN A 52 -2.10 -18.42 3.50
CA GLN A 52 -2.03 -17.56 4.69
C GLN A 52 -0.96 -18.00 5.69
N GLU A 53 -0.98 -19.26 6.12
CA GLU A 53 -0.01 -19.76 7.12
C GLU A 53 1.43 -19.67 6.61
N THR A 54 1.64 -20.00 5.33
CA THR A 54 2.96 -19.89 4.68
C THR A 54 3.46 -18.44 4.70
N LEU A 55 2.65 -17.48 4.25
CA LEU A 55 3.06 -16.08 4.21
C LEU A 55 3.14 -15.44 5.61
N ARG A 56 2.27 -15.83 6.55
CA ARG A 56 2.37 -15.42 7.96
C ARG A 56 3.70 -15.85 8.55
N GLY A 57 4.17 -17.06 8.25
CA GLY A 57 5.49 -17.55 8.65
C GLY A 57 6.65 -16.73 8.06
N VAL A 58 6.51 -16.24 6.82
CA VAL A 58 7.50 -15.34 6.19
C VAL A 58 7.51 -13.97 6.89
N VAL A 59 6.34 -13.41 7.17
CA VAL A 59 6.21 -12.12 7.90
C VAL A 59 6.81 -12.22 9.30
N ALA A 60 6.52 -13.28 10.05
CA ALA A 60 7.03 -13.45 11.41
C ALA A 60 8.58 -13.43 11.47
N ARG A 61 9.25 -13.99 10.47
CA ARG A 61 10.74 -14.04 10.37
C ARG A 61 11.39 -12.73 9.91
N HIS A 62 10.60 -11.70 9.63
CA HIS A 62 11.13 -10.38 9.29
C HIS A 62 11.12 -9.48 10.51
N ALA A 63 12.19 -8.72 10.68
CA ALA A 63 12.25 -7.65 11.66
C ALA A 63 11.23 -6.54 11.32
N PRO A 64 10.79 -5.74 12.31
CA PRO A 64 9.99 -4.55 12.08
C PRO A 64 10.56 -3.66 10.98
N LEU A 65 9.69 -3.15 10.09
CA LEU A 65 10.09 -2.48 8.86
C LEU A 65 10.24 -0.98 9.10
N PRO A 66 11.45 -0.38 8.96
CA PRO A 66 11.57 1.07 8.89
C PRO A 66 11.03 1.58 7.55
N LEU A 67 10.14 2.56 7.58
CA LEU A 67 9.61 3.24 6.41
C LEU A 67 9.85 4.74 6.50
N SER A 68 10.05 5.37 5.34
CA SER A 68 10.09 6.82 5.19
C SER A 68 9.07 7.25 4.14
N ILE A 69 8.21 8.21 4.49
CA ILE A 69 7.16 8.77 3.65
C ILE A 69 7.61 10.15 3.18
N GLY A 70 7.83 10.27 1.87
CA GLY A 70 8.15 11.53 1.20
C GLY A 70 6.91 12.22 0.61
N GLY A 71 7.16 13.30 -0.12
CA GLY A 71 6.10 14.10 -0.74
C GLY A 71 5.41 13.41 -1.92
N PRO A 72 4.40 14.11 -2.49
CA PRO A 72 3.50 13.54 -3.48
C PRO A 72 4.15 13.40 -4.86
N ARG A 73 3.77 12.34 -5.58
CA ARG A 73 4.24 11.98 -6.93
C ARG A 73 3.10 11.41 -7.75
N LEU A 74 3.18 11.60 -9.06
CA LEU A 74 2.32 10.93 -10.03
C LEU A 74 3.08 9.74 -10.62
N PHE A 75 2.42 8.60 -10.80
CA PHE A 75 3.02 7.52 -11.59
C PHE A 75 3.24 8.01 -13.02
N GLY A 76 4.35 7.60 -13.67
CA GLY A 76 4.70 8.08 -15.01
C GLY A 76 3.64 7.78 -16.08
N ASN A 77 2.78 6.79 -15.87
CA ASN A 77 1.64 6.46 -16.73
C ASN A 77 0.36 7.27 -16.42
N GLY A 78 0.40 8.20 -15.45
CA GLY A 78 -0.72 9.06 -15.07
C GLY A 78 -1.90 8.35 -14.41
N THR A 79 -1.71 7.12 -13.90
CA THR A 79 -2.82 6.30 -13.37
C THR A 79 -3.13 6.55 -11.90
N ALA A 80 -2.18 7.06 -11.12
CA ALA A 80 -2.39 7.35 -9.70
C ALA A 80 -1.43 8.43 -9.16
N LEU A 81 -1.93 9.19 -8.20
CA LEU A 81 -1.21 10.12 -7.34
C LEU A 81 -0.95 9.44 -6.00
N TYR A 82 0.25 9.56 -5.45
CA TYR A 82 0.64 8.90 -4.22
C TYR A 82 1.67 9.72 -3.43
N LEU A 83 1.83 9.41 -2.14
CA LEU A 83 3.01 9.80 -1.36
C LEU A 83 4.09 8.75 -1.54
N MET A 84 5.31 9.19 -1.86
CA MET A 84 6.44 8.28 -2.05
C MET A 84 6.76 7.54 -0.76
N VAL A 85 7.05 6.25 -0.83
CA VAL A 85 7.50 5.47 0.30
C VAL A 85 8.83 4.79 -0.03
N SER A 86 9.79 4.84 0.89
CA SER A 86 11.04 4.10 0.78
C SER A 86 11.24 3.20 1.99
N SER A 87 11.54 1.93 1.72
CA SER A 87 11.91 0.94 2.72
C SER A 87 12.59 -0.25 2.03
N PRO A 88 13.93 -0.33 2.05
CA PRO A 88 14.65 -1.50 1.53
C PRO A 88 14.18 -2.81 2.16
N GLU A 89 13.85 -2.78 3.45
CA GLU A 89 13.35 -3.91 4.24
C GLU A 89 11.97 -4.36 3.78
N ALA A 90 11.06 -3.44 3.45
CA ALA A 90 9.76 -3.80 2.90
C ALA A 90 9.88 -4.40 1.49
N VAL A 91 10.85 -3.96 0.68
CA VAL A 91 11.16 -4.59 -0.62
C VAL A 91 11.73 -5.99 -0.41
N ARG A 92 12.60 -6.21 0.58
CA ARG A 92 13.11 -7.54 0.93
C ARG A 92 11.98 -8.48 1.37
N LEU A 93 11.08 -8.00 2.24
CA LEU A 93 9.89 -8.76 2.63
C LEU A 93 9.02 -9.10 1.41
N HIS A 94 8.80 -8.13 0.53
CA HIS A 94 8.04 -8.36 -0.72
C HIS A 94 8.62 -9.52 -1.52
N LEU A 95 9.94 -9.53 -1.75
CA LEU A 95 10.62 -10.58 -2.50
C LEU A 95 10.50 -11.95 -1.81
N ALA A 96 10.68 -12.00 -0.49
CA ALA A 96 10.52 -13.24 0.28
C ALA A 96 9.08 -13.78 0.20
N LEU A 97 8.08 -12.90 0.22
CA LEU A 97 6.68 -13.28 0.02
C LEU A 97 6.43 -13.84 -1.38
N LEU A 98 7.04 -13.27 -2.42
CA LEU A 98 6.93 -13.80 -3.78
C LEU A 98 7.56 -15.19 -3.91
N GLU A 99 8.72 -15.40 -3.31
CA GLU A 99 9.45 -16.67 -3.35
C GLU A 99 8.68 -17.80 -2.64
N ALA A 100 7.97 -17.48 -1.56
CA ALA A 100 7.19 -18.44 -0.80
C ALA A 100 5.90 -18.91 -1.50
N LEU A 101 5.43 -18.20 -2.54
CA LEU A 101 4.20 -18.55 -3.24
C LEU A 101 4.36 -19.77 -4.15
N LYS A 102 3.41 -20.71 -4.02
CA LYS A 102 3.33 -21.91 -4.86
C LYS A 102 1.91 -22.11 -5.41
N PRO A 103 1.70 -22.12 -6.74
CA PRO A 103 2.66 -21.72 -7.78
C PRO A 103 2.98 -20.22 -7.72
N ALA A 104 4.19 -19.83 -8.13
CA ALA A 104 4.57 -18.43 -8.20
C ALA A 104 3.68 -17.67 -9.20
N ARG A 105 3.01 -16.62 -8.73
CA ARG A 105 2.16 -15.73 -9.54
C ARG A 105 2.31 -14.30 -9.04
N PHE A 106 2.72 -13.39 -9.92
CA PHE A 106 2.90 -11.97 -9.59
C PHE A 106 2.62 -11.08 -10.81
N PHE A 107 2.35 -9.80 -10.57
CA PHE A 107 2.16 -8.80 -11.62
C PHE A 107 3.50 -8.19 -12.03
N GLY A 108 3.57 -7.57 -13.21
CA GLY A 108 4.81 -6.94 -13.71
C GLY A 108 5.30 -5.72 -12.92
N TYR A 109 4.49 -5.20 -11.99
CA TYR A 109 4.89 -4.12 -11.06
C TYR A 109 5.36 -4.66 -9.70
N GLU A 110 5.34 -5.97 -9.51
CA GLU A 110 5.98 -6.67 -8.39
C GLU A 110 7.39 -7.13 -8.80
N GLY A 111 8.19 -7.54 -7.81
CA GLY A 111 9.58 -7.91 -7.97
C GLY A 111 10.54 -6.83 -7.43
N PRO A 112 11.83 -6.87 -7.81
CA PRO A 112 12.86 -6.00 -7.24
C PRO A 112 12.63 -4.51 -7.50
N GLY A 113 11.88 -4.16 -8.56
CA GLY A 113 11.52 -2.80 -8.93
C GLY A 113 10.23 -2.27 -8.29
N LEU A 114 9.68 -2.95 -7.27
CA LEU A 114 8.46 -2.53 -6.60
C LEU A 114 8.56 -1.06 -6.16
N THR A 115 7.60 -0.25 -6.62
CA THR A 115 7.44 1.13 -6.13
C THR A 115 6.50 1.12 -4.92
N LEU A 116 7.09 1.20 -3.73
CA LEU A 116 6.32 1.41 -2.50
C LEU A 116 5.70 2.81 -2.53
N HIS A 117 4.41 2.86 -2.22
CA HIS A 117 3.66 4.09 -2.32
C HIS A 117 2.44 4.04 -1.40
N LEU A 118 1.98 5.23 -1.02
CA LEU A 118 0.72 5.43 -0.32
C LEU A 118 -0.20 6.24 -1.23
N SER A 119 -1.17 5.58 -1.86
CA SER A 119 -2.05 6.22 -2.84
C SER A 119 -2.83 7.39 -2.22
N LEU A 120 -2.96 8.50 -2.94
CA LEU A 120 -3.84 9.62 -2.59
C LEU A 120 -5.07 9.64 -3.49
N ALA A 121 -4.87 9.47 -4.79
CA ALA A 121 -5.92 9.50 -5.81
C ALA A 121 -5.64 8.48 -6.93
N LEU A 122 -6.68 7.93 -7.55
CA LEU A 122 -6.59 7.11 -8.76
C LEU A 122 -7.19 7.87 -9.94
N LYS A 123 -6.71 7.62 -11.15
CA LYS A 123 -7.29 8.21 -12.36
C LYS A 123 -8.72 7.69 -12.55
N ARG A 124 -9.66 8.62 -12.58
CA ARG A 124 -11.07 8.39 -12.91
C ARG A 124 -11.53 9.46 -13.91
N ARG A 125 -12.70 9.26 -14.50
CA ARG A 125 -13.30 10.19 -15.50
C ARG A 125 -13.37 11.62 -14.95
N ASP A 126 -13.79 11.74 -13.70
CA ASP A 126 -14.08 13.04 -13.06
C ASP A 126 -12.95 13.52 -12.13
N VAL A 127 -11.76 12.92 -12.23
CA VAL A 127 -10.60 13.29 -11.40
C VAL A 127 -9.51 13.93 -12.27
N ASP A 128 -9.29 15.22 -12.02
CA ASP A 128 -8.15 15.98 -12.54
C ASP A 128 -6.89 15.72 -11.69
N LEU A 129 -6.15 14.66 -12.02
CA LEU A 129 -4.93 14.31 -11.28
C LEU A 129 -3.86 15.42 -11.25
N PRO A 130 -3.60 16.17 -12.34
CA PRO A 130 -2.73 17.35 -12.28
C PRO A 130 -3.18 18.41 -11.26
N GLY A 131 -4.45 18.79 -11.24
CA GLY A 131 -4.97 19.72 -10.24
C GLY A 131 -4.86 19.20 -8.81
N VAL A 132 -5.20 17.92 -8.60
CA VAL A 132 -5.08 17.25 -7.29
C VAL A 132 -3.61 17.11 -6.87
N LEU A 133 -2.68 16.91 -7.81
CA LEU A 133 -1.23 16.88 -7.53
C LEU A 133 -0.75 18.24 -7.01
N THR A 134 -1.22 19.35 -7.59
CA THR A 134 -0.90 20.70 -7.10
C THR A 134 -1.40 20.89 -5.67
N ALA A 135 -2.65 20.51 -5.39
CA ALA A 135 -3.19 20.58 -4.03
C ALA A 135 -2.42 19.68 -3.04
N ALA A 136 -2.07 18.45 -3.46
CA ALA A 136 -1.29 17.53 -2.64
C ALA A 136 0.11 18.07 -2.34
N ARG A 137 0.76 18.75 -3.29
CA ARG A 137 2.08 19.37 -3.07
C ARG A 137 2.03 20.47 -2.03
N THR A 138 0.93 21.21 -1.98
CA THR A 138 0.69 22.21 -0.92
C THR A 138 0.39 21.53 0.40
N GLU A 139 -0.56 20.59 0.42
CA GLU A 139 -1.00 19.88 1.63
C GLU A 139 0.20 19.19 2.29
N PHE A 140 0.96 18.38 1.55
CA PHE A 140 2.02 17.51 2.06
C PHE A 140 3.43 18.09 1.84
N ALA A 141 3.57 19.43 1.78
CA ALA A 141 4.85 20.10 1.54
C ALA A 141 5.89 19.82 2.63
N ASP A 142 5.45 19.58 3.86
CA ASP A 142 6.27 19.15 4.99
C ASP A 142 6.97 17.82 4.71
N LEU A 143 6.29 16.83 4.13
CA LEU A 143 6.85 15.51 3.84
C LEU A 143 7.91 15.53 2.72
N GLU A 144 7.86 16.53 1.82
CA GLU A 144 8.91 16.74 0.82
C GLU A 144 10.19 17.28 1.46
N ARG A 145 10.06 18.18 2.45
CA ARG A 145 11.20 18.81 3.14
C ARG A 145 11.80 17.92 4.22
N ALA A 146 10.94 17.22 4.95
CA ALA A 146 11.28 16.37 6.08
C ALA A 146 10.40 15.11 6.02
N PRO A 147 10.89 14.04 5.36
CA PRO A 147 10.14 12.79 5.26
C PRO A 147 9.74 12.24 6.63
N LEU A 148 8.49 11.79 6.75
CA LEU A 148 8.00 11.17 7.98
C LEU A 148 8.53 9.73 8.07
N THR A 149 9.27 9.44 9.13
CA THR A 149 9.78 8.08 9.39
C THR A 149 8.97 7.40 10.48
N PHE A 150 8.75 6.09 10.32
CA PHE A 150 8.13 5.24 11.33
C PHE A 150 8.56 3.79 11.14
N THR A 151 8.27 2.94 12.12
CA THR A 151 8.53 1.50 12.03
C THR A 151 7.23 0.72 12.07
N ALA A 152 6.90 0.02 10.99
CA ALA A 152 5.79 -0.93 10.99
C ALA A 152 6.16 -2.19 11.76
N ARG A 153 5.32 -2.60 12.70
CA ARG A 153 5.50 -3.80 13.55
C ARG A 153 4.61 -4.96 13.15
N SER A 154 3.71 -4.73 12.20
CA SER A 154 2.84 -5.74 11.63
C SER A 154 2.63 -5.49 10.14
N ILE A 155 2.19 -6.55 9.45
CA ILE A 155 1.65 -6.50 8.11
C ILE A 155 0.18 -6.89 8.18
N THR A 156 -0.68 -6.04 7.67
CA THR A 156 -2.12 -6.25 7.63
C THR A 156 -2.51 -7.01 6.38
N VAL A 157 -3.23 -8.11 6.56
CA VAL A 157 -4.03 -8.74 5.52
C VAL A 157 -5.21 -7.84 5.22
N MET A 158 -5.31 -7.38 3.99
CA MET A 158 -6.41 -6.53 3.52
C MET A 158 -7.32 -7.35 2.62
N ARG A 159 -8.64 -7.21 2.78
CA ARG A 159 -9.65 -7.92 1.99
C ARG A 159 -10.53 -6.94 1.23
N LYS A 160 -10.76 -7.24 -0.05
CA LYS A 160 -11.77 -6.61 -0.89
C LYS A 160 -12.85 -7.64 -1.23
N PRO A 161 -14.15 -7.38 -0.92
CA PRO A 161 -15.20 -8.38 -1.07
C PRO A 161 -15.53 -8.73 -2.53
N GLY A 162 -15.28 -7.81 -3.47
CA GLY A 162 -15.52 -8.01 -4.90
C GLY A 162 -15.31 -6.73 -5.71
N PRO A 163 -15.61 -6.74 -7.03
CA PRO A 163 -15.57 -5.55 -7.88
C PRO A 163 -16.41 -4.40 -7.31
N GLY A 164 -15.96 -3.17 -7.48
CA GLY A 164 -16.59 -1.99 -6.87
C GLY A 164 -16.33 -1.79 -5.37
N GLY A 165 -15.91 -2.84 -4.64
CA GLY A 165 -15.51 -2.73 -3.23
C GLY A 165 -14.13 -2.11 -3.03
N PHE A 166 -13.81 -1.81 -1.77
CA PHE A 166 -12.50 -1.35 -1.32
C PHE A 166 -11.79 -2.42 -0.46
N TYR A 167 -10.47 -2.31 -0.37
CA TYR A 167 -9.69 -3.09 0.58
C TYR A 167 -9.88 -2.52 1.98
N ALA A 168 -10.23 -3.39 2.93
CA ALA A 168 -10.31 -3.10 4.36
C ALA A 168 -9.40 -4.06 5.15
N PRO A 169 -8.85 -3.64 6.29
CA PRO A 169 -8.12 -4.51 7.21
C PRO A 169 -8.95 -5.72 7.60
N LEU A 170 -8.31 -6.89 7.62
CA LEU A 170 -8.90 -8.15 8.06
C LEU A 170 -8.18 -8.71 9.28
N GLU A 171 -6.85 -8.78 9.23
CA GLU A 171 -6.02 -9.40 10.25
C GLU A 171 -4.62 -8.79 10.21
N ASP A 172 -3.98 -8.61 11.37
CA ASP A 172 -2.58 -8.18 11.46
C ASP A 172 -1.66 -9.36 11.76
N TRP A 173 -0.57 -9.46 11.01
CA TRP A 173 0.50 -10.44 11.22
C TRP A 173 1.75 -9.74 11.78
N PRO A 174 2.26 -10.13 12.95
CA PRO A 174 3.37 -9.43 13.58
C PRO A 174 4.70 -9.72 12.88
N LEU A 175 5.55 -8.70 12.81
CA LEU A 175 6.96 -8.79 12.42
C LEU A 175 7.80 -9.04 13.68
N LEU A 176 8.36 -10.24 13.83
CA LEU A 176 9.00 -10.67 15.08
C LEU A 176 10.53 -10.64 15.03
N GLY A 177 11.12 -10.94 13.86
CA GLY A 177 12.57 -11.05 13.67
C GLY A 177 13.07 -12.47 13.89
#